data_AF-A0A940M8Z5-F1
#
_entry.id   AF-A0A940M8Z5-F1
#
_cell.length_a   1.000
_cell.length_b   1.000
_cell.length_c   1.000
_cell.angle_alpha   90.00
_cell.angle_beta   90.00
_cell.angle_gamma   90.00
#
_symmetry.space_group_name_H-M   'P 1'
#
loop_
_entity.id
_entity.type
_entity.pdbx_description
1 polymer ?
#
loop_
_entity_poly.entity_id
_entity_poly.type
_entity_poly.pdbx_seq_one_letter_code
_entity_poly.pdbx_strand_id
1 'polypeptide(L)'
;MSTSLTGGTATAGSDVRFDVGSADLQHLESTGGNMRLQAQRQFSAGTLATPAGLVDLVAGSIEVGAADAATTLDMQVTGGPLRIQHGYSGGNLTLTAAEGSLAEIHFGTPADPDAVDGLSTAHLASGGDILVRTDGDLYGGNAEAVGQVTLIGRNLRLGRVQSLQGDVFMQAAQDIYGLRVEAHGDVGIIAGGDLDMPDVRFGGTYSLKAGKDLVVGIAGDLAVEGTAEAGRDLTFNIGGDVDLRGIKAGRKGMLN
;
A
#
# COMPACT_ATOMS: atom_id res chain seq x y z
N MET A 1 1.99 -31.20 -17.75
CA MET A 1 1.34 -31.54 -16.47
C MET A 1 1.41 -30.30 -15.60
N SER A 2 0.30 -29.76 -15.11
CA SER A 2 0.38 -28.69 -14.11
C SER A 2 0.51 -29.33 -12.72
N THR A 3 1.61 -29.12 -12.03
CA THR A 3 1.80 -29.54 -10.65
C THR A 3 0.95 -28.67 -9.73
N SER A 4 0.29 -29.25 -8.73
CA SER A 4 -0.45 -28.52 -7.70
C SER A 4 0.05 -28.95 -6.33
N LEU A 5 0.38 -27.99 -5.47
CA LEU A 5 0.73 -28.23 -4.08
C LEU A 5 -0.46 -27.84 -3.19
N THR A 6 -0.96 -28.79 -2.39
CA THR A 6 -2.03 -28.54 -1.42
C THR A 6 -1.59 -29.06 -0.06
N GLY A 7 -1.74 -28.28 1.00
CA GLY A 7 -1.33 -28.70 2.34
C GLY A 7 -1.83 -27.78 3.45
N GLY A 8 -1.89 -28.30 4.68
CA GLY A 8 -2.17 -27.48 5.85
C GLY A 8 -0.94 -26.68 6.24
N THR A 9 -0.02 -27.31 6.94
CA THR A 9 1.20 -26.67 7.47
C THR A 9 2.45 -27.31 6.88
N ALA A 10 3.39 -26.47 6.44
CA ALA A 10 4.75 -26.87 6.09
C ALA A 10 5.78 -25.96 6.78
N THR A 11 6.74 -26.56 7.47
CA THR A 11 7.83 -25.83 8.15
C THR A 11 9.18 -26.38 7.68
N ALA A 12 10.09 -25.50 7.27
CA ALA A 12 11.44 -25.85 6.89
C ALA A 12 12.47 -25.13 7.78
N GLY A 13 13.56 -25.83 8.12
CA GLY A 13 14.66 -25.26 8.91
C GLY A 13 15.62 -24.35 8.14
N SER A 14 15.41 -24.19 6.84
CA SER A 14 16.26 -23.43 5.90
C SER A 14 15.41 -22.96 4.72
N ASP A 15 16.05 -22.51 3.64
CA ASP A 15 15.39 -21.97 2.46
C ASP A 15 14.25 -22.87 1.92
N VAL A 16 13.11 -22.25 1.63
CA VAL A 16 11.97 -22.87 0.93
C VAL A 16 11.98 -22.39 -0.51
N ARG A 17 11.86 -23.33 -1.45
CA ARG A 17 11.71 -23.06 -2.89
C ARG A 17 10.57 -23.86 -3.48
N PHE A 18 9.61 -23.19 -4.13
CA PHE A 18 8.57 -23.81 -4.92
C PHE A 18 8.54 -23.25 -6.34
N ASP A 19 8.36 -24.16 -7.31
CA ASP A 19 7.97 -23.85 -8.68
C ASP A 19 6.85 -24.84 -9.05
N VAL A 20 5.61 -24.34 -9.01
CA VAL A 20 4.41 -25.15 -9.15
C VAL A 20 3.44 -24.54 -10.15
N GLY A 21 2.53 -25.35 -10.67
CA GLY A 21 1.38 -24.83 -11.42
C GLY A 21 0.45 -24.00 -10.51
N SER A 22 0.18 -24.47 -9.29
CA SER A 22 -0.56 -23.73 -8.25
C SER A 22 -0.21 -24.21 -6.85
N ALA A 23 -0.46 -23.36 -5.86
CA ALA A 23 -0.35 -23.68 -4.45
C ALA A 23 -1.62 -23.27 -3.69
N ASP A 24 -2.03 -24.11 -2.74
CA ASP A 24 -3.04 -23.79 -1.74
C ASP A 24 -2.59 -24.33 -0.37
N LEU A 25 -2.17 -23.42 0.51
CA LEU A 25 -1.53 -23.73 1.78
C LEU A 25 -2.28 -23.04 2.93
N GLN A 26 -2.37 -23.65 4.11
CA GLN A 26 -2.85 -22.90 5.29
C GLN A 26 -1.71 -22.10 5.94
N HIS A 27 -0.53 -22.71 6.05
CA HIS A 27 0.64 -22.11 6.67
C HIS A 27 1.94 -22.64 6.06
N LEU A 28 2.85 -21.73 5.71
CA LEU A 28 4.20 -22.05 5.26
C LEU A 28 5.21 -21.23 6.07
N GLU A 29 6.20 -21.92 6.64
CA GLU A 29 7.24 -21.30 7.46
C GLU A 29 8.64 -21.77 7.05
N SER A 30 9.57 -20.82 7.03
CA SER A 30 10.99 -21.05 6.85
C SER A 30 11.70 -20.43 8.05
N THR A 31 12.05 -21.26 9.04
CA THR A 31 12.52 -20.77 10.35
C THR A 31 13.93 -20.19 10.32
N GLY A 32 14.74 -20.55 9.32
CA GLY A 32 16.15 -20.15 9.21
C GLY A 32 16.59 -19.64 7.85
N GLY A 33 15.67 -19.48 6.89
CA GLY A 33 16.02 -19.15 5.51
C GLY A 33 14.96 -18.38 4.75
N ASN A 34 15.23 -18.14 3.49
CA ASN A 34 14.36 -17.38 2.58
C ASN A 34 13.23 -18.25 2.02
N MET A 35 12.10 -17.63 1.67
CA MET A 35 11.10 -18.24 0.81
C MET A 35 11.19 -17.64 -0.59
N ARG A 36 11.35 -18.51 -1.59
CA ARG A 36 11.26 -18.13 -3.01
C ARG A 36 10.20 -19.01 -3.67
N LEU A 37 9.07 -18.40 -4.00
CA LEU A 37 7.83 -19.09 -4.29
C LEU A 37 7.36 -18.69 -5.68
N GLN A 38 7.12 -19.66 -6.53
CA GLN A 38 6.61 -19.43 -7.88
C GLN A 38 5.40 -20.30 -8.17
N ALA A 39 4.32 -19.68 -8.65
CA ALA A 39 3.13 -20.39 -9.12
C ALA A 39 2.66 -19.87 -10.48
N GLN A 40 2.57 -20.74 -11.49
CA GLN A 40 2.14 -20.32 -12.83
C GLN A 40 0.71 -19.76 -12.87
N ARG A 41 -0.17 -20.27 -12.00
CA ARG A 41 -1.57 -19.84 -11.89
C ARG A 41 -1.81 -19.14 -10.55
N GLN A 42 -2.41 -19.80 -9.58
CA GLN A 42 -2.73 -19.20 -8.29
C GLN A 42 -1.76 -19.67 -7.20
N PHE A 43 -1.37 -18.74 -6.33
CA PHE A 43 -0.78 -19.03 -5.04
C PHE A 43 -1.73 -18.56 -3.93
N SER A 44 -2.22 -19.50 -3.12
CA SER A 44 -3.04 -19.26 -1.93
C SER A 44 -2.27 -19.68 -0.69
N ALA A 45 -2.20 -18.81 0.31
CA ALA A 45 -1.68 -19.16 1.63
C ALA A 45 -2.42 -18.45 2.77
N GLY A 46 -2.81 -19.16 3.83
CA GLY A 46 -3.28 -18.49 5.04
C GLY A 46 -2.18 -17.66 5.71
N THR A 47 -0.97 -18.20 5.84
CA THR A 47 0.18 -17.48 6.39
C THR A 47 1.50 -17.88 5.74
N LEU A 48 2.37 -16.90 5.49
CA LEU A 48 3.78 -17.05 5.13
C LEU A 48 4.64 -16.42 6.22
N ALA A 49 5.60 -17.14 6.80
CA ALA A 49 6.45 -16.62 7.88
C ALA A 49 7.92 -16.99 7.75
N THR A 50 8.81 -16.00 7.73
CA THR A 50 10.26 -16.21 7.81
C THR A 50 10.91 -15.26 8.82
N PRO A 51 11.17 -15.71 10.05
CA PRO A 51 11.75 -14.86 11.11
C PRO A 51 13.22 -14.50 10.86
N ALA A 52 13.85 -14.99 9.80
CA ALA A 52 15.26 -14.75 9.50
C ALA A 52 15.53 -14.28 8.05
N GLY A 53 14.57 -14.43 7.14
CA GLY A 53 14.79 -14.26 5.71
C GLY A 53 13.79 -13.33 5.04
N LEU A 54 13.76 -13.44 3.71
CA LEU A 54 12.80 -12.75 2.85
C LEU A 54 11.70 -13.68 2.36
N VAL A 55 10.58 -13.09 1.96
CA VAL A 55 9.57 -13.72 1.11
C VAL A 55 9.65 -13.07 -0.27
N ASP A 56 9.87 -13.88 -1.30
CA ASP A 56 9.81 -13.52 -2.71
C ASP A 56 8.80 -14.45 -3.37
N LEU A 57 7.65 -13.91 -3.78
CA LEU A 57 6.52 -14.66 -4.31
C LEU A 57 6.08 -14.09 -5.67
N VAL A 58 6.19 -14.91 -6.71
CA VAL A 58 5.69 -14.58 -8.05
C VAL A 58 4.57 -15.54 -8.43
N ALA A 59 3.40 -15.02 -8.78
CA ALA A 59 2.31 -15.88 -9.27
C ALA A 59 1.46 -15.26 -10.39
N GLY A 60 0.62 -16.07 -11.03
CA GLY A 60 -0.47 -15.56 -11.88
C GLY A 60 -1.47 -14.71 -11.08
N SER A 61 -1.81 -15.15 -9.88
CA SER A 61 -2.60 -14.43 -8.86
C SER A 61 -2.18 -14.87 -7.46
N ILE A 62 -2.34 -13.98 -6.48
CA ILE A 62 -1.93 -14.21 -5.09
C ILE A 62 -3.12 -13.96 -4.17
N GLU A 63 -3.35 -14.87 -3.24
CA GLU A 63 -4.28 -14.70 -2.12
C GLU A 63 -3.59 -15.13 -0.83
N VAL A 64 -3.21 -14.16 -0.01
CA VAL A 64 -2.46 -14.40 1.23
C VAL A 64 -3.20 -13.79 2.42
N GLY A 65 -3.41 -14.55 3.48
CA GLY A 65 -3.92 -14.00 4.74
C GLY A 65 -2.88 -13.06 5.36
N ALA A 66 -1.77 -13.63 5.85
CA ALA A 66 -0.68 -12.87 6.43
C ALA A 66 0.68 -13.26 5.83
N ALA A 67 1.57 -12.30 5.64
CA ALA A 67 2.97 -12.54 5.35
C ALA A 67 3.86 -11.77 6.32
N ASP A 68 4.81 -12.46 6.94
CA ASP A 68 5.81 -11.89 7.85
C ASP A 68 7.21 -12.26 7.35
N ALA A 69 8.00 -11.25 7.02
CA ALA A 69 9.38 -11.40 6.60
C ALA A 69 10.31 -10.54 7.45
N ALA A 70 11.38 -11.15 7.96
CA ALA A 70 12.37 -10.42 8.75
C ALA A 70 13.11 -9.33 7.97
N THR A 71 13.27 -9.47 6.65
CA THR A 71 14.06 -8.52 5.84
C THR A 71 13.31 -7.92 4.67
N THR A 72 12.73 -8.73 3.78
CA THR A 72 12.02 -8.22 2.61
C THR A 72 10.77 -9.03 2.37
N LEU A 73 9.67 -8.33 2.08
CA LEU A 73 8.45 -8.92 1.55
C LEU A 73 8.25 -8.43 0.12
N ASP A 74 8.44 -9.30 -0.87
CA ASP A 74 8.23 -9.01 -2.28
C ASP A 74 7.18 -9.97 -2.86
N MET A 75 6.11 -9.41 -3.41
CA MET A 75 5.04 -10.16 -4.04
C MET A 75 4.68 -9.55 -5.40
N GLN A 76 4.74 -10.38 -6.44
CA GLN A 76 4.43 -9.99 -7.80
C GLN A 76 3.35 -10.86 -8.43
N VAL A 77 2.35 -10.23 -9.03
CA VAL A 77 1.38 -10.90 -9.89
C VAL A 77 1.65 -10.65 -11.37
N THR A 78 1.45 -11.67 -12.20
CA THR A 78 1.69 -11.60 -13.65
C THR A 78 0.43 -11.31 -14.48
N GLY A 79 -0.75 -11.31 -13.87
CA GLY A 79 -1.96 -10.82 -14.57
C GLY A 79 -3.27 -10.87 -13.78
N GLY A 80 -3.42 -11.81 -12.85
CA GLY A 80 -4.52 -11.85 -11.90
C GLY A 80 -4.27 -10.99 -10.65
N PRO A 81 -5.26 -10.86 -9.77
CA PRO A 81 -5.18 -9.97 -8.62
C PRO A 81 -4.18 -10.45 -7.56
N LEU A 82 -3.63 -9.50 -6.81
CA LEU A 82 -2.87 -9.73 -5.58
C LEU A 82 -3.77 -9.32 -4.41
N ARG A 83 -4.07 -10.25 -3.49
CA ARG A 83 -4.80 -9.98 -2.26
C ARG A 83 -3.96 -10.38 -1.06
N ILE A 84 -3.76 -9.46 -0.13
CA ILE A 84 -3.07 -9.72 1.14
C ILE A 84 -3.81 -9.07 2.30
N GLN A 85 -4.20 -9.81 3.34
CA GLN A 85 -4.86 -9.18 4.48
C GLN A 85 -3.85 -8.42 5.37
N HIS A 86 -2.68 -9.02 5.64
CA HIS A 86 -1.59 -8.38 6.38
C HIS A 86 -0.21 -8.68 5.77
N GLY A 87 0.62 -7.66 5.61
CA GLY A 87 2.01 -7.78 5.14
C GLY A 87 2.98 -7.05 6.06
N TYR A 88 3.91 -7.78 6.65
CA TYR A 88 4.92 -7.26 7.57
C TYR A 88 6.32 -7.55 7.03
N SER A 89 7.15 -6.51 6.97
CA SER A 89 8.56 -6.63 6.61
C SER A 89 9.44 -5.86 7.60
N GLY A 90 10.53 -6.49 8.06
CA GLY A 90 11.55 -5.79 8.87
C GLY A 90 12.42 -4.83 8.05
N GLY A 91 12.46 -4.98 6.72
CA GLY A 91 13.05 -4.04 5.76
C GLY A 91 12.00 -3.65 4.73
N ASN A 92 12.27 -3.76 3.43
CA ASN A 92 11.35 -3.25 2.40
C ASN A 92 10.14 -4.17 2.15
N LEU A 93 9.03 -3.58 1.76
CA LEU A 93 7.81 -4.28 1.34
C LEU A 93 7.40 -3.80 -0.06
N THR A 94 7.30 -4.73 -1.00
CA THR A 94 6.94 -4.48 -2.39
C THR A 94 5.78 -5.36 -2.81
N LEU A 95 4.69 -4.75 -3.31
CA LEU A 95 3.58 -5.44 -3.96
C LEU A 95 3.45 -4.91 -5.39
N THR A 96 3.60 -5.76 -6.39
CA THR A 96 3.59 -5.32 -7.79
C THR A 96 2.71 -6.18 -8.68
N ALA A 97 2.15 -5.53 -9.70
CA ALA A 97 1.60 -6.19 -10.86
C ALA A 97 2.54 -6.03 -12.06
N ALA A 98 2.53 -7.00 -12.97
CA ALA A 98 3.25 -6.88 -14.23
C ALA A 98 2.79 -5.64 -15.01
N GLU A 99 3.75 -4.95 -15.62
CA GLU A 99 3.50 -3.77 -16.45
C GLU A 99 2.53 -4.10 -17.60
N GLY A 100 1.60 -3.19 -17.87
CA GLY A 100 0.52 -3.34 -18.83
C GLY A 100 -0.62 -4.23 -18.34
N SER A 101 -0.52 -4.88 -17.17
CA SER A 101 -1.61 -5.65 -16.60
C SER A 101 -2.56 -4.74 -15.81
N LEU A 102 -3.86 -4.93 -16.00
CA LEU A 102 -4.90 -4.27 -15.18
C LEU A 102 -5.17 -5.04 -13.88
N ALA A 103 -4.18 -5.79 -13.38
CA ALA A 103 -4.33 -6.59 -12.18
C ALA A 103 -4.56 -5.69 -10.97
N GLU A 104 -5.58 -5.98 -10.18
CA GLU A 104 -5.84 -5.21 -8.97
C GLU A 104 -4.92 -5.67 -7.84
N ILE A 105 -4.51 -4.73 -6.99
CA ILE A 105 -3.85 -5.03 -5.72
C ILE A 105 -4.80 -4.66 -4.60
N HIS A 106 -5.02 -5.60 -3.67
CA HIS A 106 -5.84 -5.43 -2.49
C HIS A 106 -4.98 -5.70 -1.25
N PHE A 107 -4.91 -4.75 -0.33
CA PHE A 107 -4.33 -4.99 0.99
C PHE A 107 -5.27 -4.60 2.13
N GLY A 108 -5.40 -5.49 3.12
CA GLY A 108 -6.24 -5.26 4.28
C GLY A 108 -7.73 -5.15 3.98
N THR A 109 -8.48 -4.64 4.96
CA THR A 109 -9.89 -4.31 4.74
C THR A 109 -10.00 -2.98 3.99
N PRO A 110 -10.95 -2.85 3.03
CA PRO A 110 -11.20 -1.59 2.36
C PRO A 110 -11.40 -0.44 3.34
N ALA A 111 -10.96 0.75 2.93
CA ALA A 111 -11.20 1.97 3.66
C ALA A 111 -12.70 2.16 3.94
N ASP A 112 -13.03 2.15 5.24
CA ASP A 112 -14.36 2.37 5.76
C ASP A 112 -14.33 3.60 6.70
N PRO A 113 -14.99 4.71 6.32
CA PRO A 113 -15.04 5.91 7.14
C PRO A 113 -15.84 5.74 8.43
N ASP A 114 -16.67 4.69 8.53
CA ASP A 114 -17.51 4.37 9.69
C ASP A 114 -16.88 3.30 10.61
N ALA A 115 -15.71 2.74 10.26
CA ALA A 115 -15.07 1.69 11.04
C ALA A 115 -14.43 2.22 12.34
N VAL A 116 -14.88 1.68 13.48
CA VAL A 116 -14.28 1.94 14.81
C VAL A 116 -12.82 1.47 14.80
N ASP A 117 -11.89 2.36 15.16
CA ASP A 117 -10.44 2.14 15.14
C ASP A 117 -9.85 1.77 13.77
N GLY A 118 -10.61 1.98 12.68
CA GLY A 118 -10.25 1.55 11.32
C GLY A 118 -8.93 2.10 10.79
N LEU A 119 -8.42 3.20 11.35
CA LEU A 119 -7.13 3.83 10.97
C LEU A 119 -5.96 3.45 11.89
N SER A 120 -6.19 2.75 13.00
CA SER A 120 -5.17 2.45 14.01
C SER A 120 -4.19 1.36 13.55
N THR A 121 -4.71 0.31 12.91
CA THR A 121 -3.94 -0.90 12.59
C THR A 121 -3.34 -0.81 11.20
N ALA A 122 -2.01 -0.89 11.10
CA ALA A 122 -1.32 -1.03 9.82
C ALA A 122 -1.54 -2.43 9.24
N HIS A 123 -2.11 -2.50 8.03
CA HIS A 123 -2.29 -3.74 7.29
C HIS A 123 -1.01 -4.09 6.54
N LEU A 124 -0.36 -3.08 5.96
CA LEU A 124 1.02 -3.17 5.52
C LEU A 124 1.90 -2.41 6.50
N ALA A 125 2.91 -3.07 7.07
CA ALA A 125 3.94 -2.39 7.85
C ALA A 125 5.35 -2.79 7.42
N SER A 126 6.24 -1.80 7.35
CA SER A 126 7.60 -1.94 6.83
C SER A 126 8.61 -1.22 7.71
N GLY A 127 9.68 -1.92 8.11
CA GLY A 127 10.84 -1.33 8.76
C GLY A 127 11.73 -0.54 7.79
N GLY A 128 11.54 -0.71 6.49
CA GLY A 128 12.13 0.08 5.41
C GLY A 128 11.05 0.85 4.64
N ASP A 129 11.07 0.73 3.32
CA ASP A 129 10.11 1.39 2.43
C ASP A 129 8.90 0.50 2.12
N ILE A 130 7.79 1.11 1.70
CA ILE A 130 6.67 0.43 1.05
C ILE A 130 6.58 0.90 -0.41
N LEU A 131 6.53 -0.05 -1.34
CA LEU A 131 6.15 0.18 -2.73
C LEU A 131 4.94 -0.69 -3.07
N VAL A 132 3.86 -0.06 -3.51
CA VAL A 132 2.75 -0.76 -4.18
C VAL A 132 2.55 -0.16 -5.55
N ARG A 133 2.62 -0.99 -6.60
CA ARG A 133 2.49 -0.53 -7.98
C ARG A 133 1.66 -1.48 -8.84
N THR A 134 0.66 -0.91 -9.49
CA THR A 134 -0.11 -1.59 -10.53
C THR A 134 -0.58 -0.60 -11.60
N ASP A 135 -0.85 -1.08 -12.82
CA ASP A 135 -1.59 -0.31 -13.82
C ASP A 135 -3.11 -0.54 -13.70
N GLY A 136 -3.54 -1.46 -12.83
CA GLY A 136 -4.92 -1.66 -12.38
C GLY A 136 -5.27 -0.80 -11.16
N ASP A 137 -6.36 -1.14 -10.47
CA ASP A 137 -6.79 -0.41 -9.29
C ASP A 137 -6.09 -0.90 -8.01
N LEU A 138 -5.85 0.02 -7.08
CA LEU A 138 -5.31 -0.27 -5.75
C LEU A 138 -6.39 -0.02 -4.69
N TYR A 139 -6.73 -1.07 -3.96
CA TYR A 139 -7.63 -1.02 -2.82
C TYR A 139 -6.85 -1.36 -1.56
N GLY A 140 -6.86 -0.47 -0.59
CA GLY A 140 -6.03 -0.58 0.60
C GLY A 140 -6.73 -0.17 1.87
N GLY A 141 -6.44 -0.89 2.95
CA GLY A 141 -6.61 -0.40 4.30
C GLY A 141 -5.51 0.62 4.64
N ASN A 142 -4.71 0.31 5.66
CA ASN A 142 -3.66 1.21 6.15
C ASN A 142 -2.28 0.69 5.80
N ALA A 143 -1.39 1.59 5.38
CA ALA A 143 0.01 1.33 5.11
C ALA A 143 0.90 2.24 5.97
N GLU A 144 1.90 1.66 6.63
CA GLU A 144 2.85 2.38 7.48
C GLU A 144 4.28 1.92 7.22
N ALA A 145 5.17 2.85 6.91
CA ALA A 145 6.58 2.55 6.74
C ALA A 145 7.44 3.43 7.65
N VAL A 146 8.57 2.89 8.12
CA VAL A 146 9.61 3.73 8.72
C VAL A 146 10.20 4.65 7.64
N GLY A 147 10.53 4.09 6.48
CA GLY A 147 11.00 4.79 5.29
C GLY A 147 9.86 5.37 4.44
N GLN A 148 10.08 5.48 3.15
CA GLN A 148 9.14 6.08 2.19
C GLN A 148 7.96 5.15 1.93
N VAL A 149 6.77 5.72 1.71
CA VAL A 149 5.62 5.00 1.15
C VAL A 149 5.33 5.50 -0.26
N THR A 150 5.31 4.58 -1.23
CA THR A 150 5.03 4.87 -2.65
C THR A 150 3.87 4.01 -3.12
N LEU A 151 2.76 4.63 -3.52
CA LEU A 151 1.57 3.93 -4.02
C LEU A 151 1.21 4.44 -5.42
N ILE A 152 1.18 3.54 -6.40
CA ILE A 152 0.92 3.86 -7.81
C ILE A 152 -0.16 2.93 -8.36
N GLY A 153 -1.19 3.49 -8.98
CA GLY A 153 -2.34 2.76 -9.50
C GLY A 153 -3.07 3.51 -10.61
N ARG A 154 -4.11 2.88 -11.17
CA ARG A 154 -5.11 3.54 -11.99
C ARG A 154 -6.03 4.39 -11.12
N ASN A 155 -6.71 3.74 -10.17
CA ASN A 155 -7.45 4.38 -9.07
C ASN A 155 -6.84 3.93 -7.74
N LEU A 156 -6.84 4.83 -6.75
CA LEU A 156 -6.43 4.51 -5.38
C LEU A 156 -7.61 4.66 -4.43
N ARG A 157 -7.96 3.63 -3.66
CA ARG A 157 -8.93 3.71 -2.55
C ARG A 157 -8.26 3.24 -1.27
N LEU A 158 -7.93 4.16 -0.37
CA LEU A 158 -6.99 3.92 0.73
C LEU A 158 -7.53 4.38 2.09
N GLY A 159 -7.12 3.70 3.16
CA GLY A 159 -7.33 4.14 4.54
C GLY A 159 -6.32 5.22 4.93
N ARG A 160 -5.40 4.87 5.84
CA ARG A 160 -4.25 5.70 6.26
C ARG A 160 -2.99 5.31 5.50
N VAL A 161 -2.27 6.28 4.95
CA VAL A 161 -0.93 6.11 4.38
C VAL A 161 0.05 6.93 5.20
N GLN A 162 1.02 6.29 5.84
CA GLN A 162 1.94 6.96 6.75
C GLN A 162 3.41 6.59 6.53
N SER A 163 4.27 7.61 6.53
CA SER A 163 5.71 7.47 6.73
C SER A 163 6.15 8.06 8.07
N LEU A 164 6.92 7.29 8.86
CA LEU A 164 7.39 7.71 10.18
C LEU A 164 8.65 8.59 10.13
N GLN A 165 9.49 8.44 9.09
CA GLN A 165 10.74 9.20 8.95
C GLN A 165 10.97 9.76 7.55
N GLY A 166 10.35 9.18 6.53
CA GLY A 166 10.50 9.55 5.12
C GLY A 166 9.28 10.25 4.53
N ASP A 167 9.14 10.12 3.22
CA ASP A 167 8.13 10.80 2.42
C ASP A 167 6.94 9.87 2.12
N VAL A 168 5.81 10.46 1.75
CA VAL A 168 4.70 9.74 1.12
C VAL A 168 4.50 10.25 -0.30
N PHE A 169 4.52 9.33 -1.27
CA PHE A 169 4.21 9.62 -2.67
C PHE A 169 3.04 8.75 -3.14
N MET A 170 2.02 9.39 -3.69
CA MET A 170 0.87 8.71 -4.29
C MET A 170 0.59 9.23 -5.69
N GLN A 171 0.38 8.31 -6.63
CA GLN A 171 0.05 8.65 -8.00
C GLN A 171 -1.07 7.76 -8.54
N ALA A 172 -2.12 8.39 -9.08
CA ALA A 172 -3.17 7.72 -9.83
C ALA A 172 -3.26 8.25 -11.26
N ALA A 173 -3.51 7.36 -12.22
CA ALA A 173 -3.85 7.77 -13.58
C ALA A 173 -5.25 8.40 -13.67
N GLN A 174 -6.14 8.04 -12.74
CA GLN A 174 -7.48 8.55 -12.57
C GLN A 174 -7.61 9.09 -11.14
N ASP A 175 -8.49 8.51 -10.34
CA ASP A 175 -8.94 9.11 -9.09
C ASP A 175 -8.16 8.60 -7.88
N ILE A 176 -8.03 9.46 -6.87
CA ILE A 176 -7.53 9.09 -5.54
C ILE A 176 -8.63 9.37 -4.52
N TYR A 177 -9.03 8.32 -3.82
CA TYR A 177 -9.83 8.39 -2.61
C TYR A 177 -9.00 7.92 -1.42
N GLY A 178 -8.87 8.75 -0.39
CA GLY A 178 -8.13 8.39 0.83
C GLY A 178 -8.76 8.95 2.10
N LEU A 179 -8.51 8.30 3.24
CA LEU A 179 -8.99 8.79 4.54
C LEU A 179 -7.94 9.67 5.24
N ARG A 180 -6.65 9.33 5.14
CA ARG A 180 -5.56 10.07 5.79
C ARG A 180 -4.20 9.84 5.15
N VAL A 181 -3.39 10.91 5.07
CA VAL A 181 -2.00 10.86 4.61
C VAL A 181 -1.09 11.64 5.55
N GLU A 182 -0.05 11.00 6.07
CA GLU A 182 0.91 11.60 6.99
C GLU A 182 2.35 11.24 6.61
N ALA A 183 3.21 12.23 6.44
CA ALA A 183 4.64 12.01 6.25
C ALA A 183 5.46 12.85 7.23
N HIS A 184 6.54 12.27 7.75
CA HIS A 184 7.55 13.04 8.47
C HIS A 184 8.35 13.96 7.54
N GLY A 185 8.60 13.51 6.31
CA GLY A 185 9.21 14.31 5.24
C GLY A 185 8.16 15.05 4.43
N ASP A 186 8.17 14.82 3.13
CA ASP A 186 7.29 15.46 2.15
C ASP A 186 6.08 14.58 1.81
N VAL A 187 4.97 15.21 1.41
CA VAL A 187 3.82 14.54 0.81
C VAL A 187 3.67 15.01 -0.63
N GLY A 188 3.75 14.08 -1.58
CA GLY A 188 3.47 14.30 -3.00
C GLY A 188 2.26 13.49 -3.46
N ILE A 189 1.22 14.16 -3.94
CA ILE A 189 0.02 13.51 -4.47
C ILE A 189 -0.25 14.00 -5.89
N ILE A 190 -0.39 13.06 -6.81
CA ILE A 190 -0.73 13.31 -8.22
C ILE A 190 -1.96 12.49 -8.60
N ALA A 191 -3.09 13.16 -8.87
CA ALA A 191 -4.31 12.52 -9.38
C ALA A 191 -4.56 12.98 -10.83
N GLY A 192 -4.76 12.03 -11.74
CA GLY A 192 -5.12 12.31 -13.13
C GLY A 192 -6.59 12.66 -13.35
N GLY A 193 -7.45 12.28 -12.40
CA GLY A 193 -8.84 12.69 -12.27
C GLY A 193 -9.02 13.50 -10.98
N ASP A 194 -9.94 13.07 -10.12
CA ASP A 194 -10.29 13.75 -8.89
C ASP A 194 -9.43 13.30 -7.70
N LEU A 195 -9.17 14.23 -6.78
CA LEU A 195 -8.66 13.90 -5.44
C LEU A 195 -9.75 14.15 -4.42
N ASP A 196 -10.20 13.06 -3.81
CA ASP A 196 -11.22 13.07 -2.80
C ASP A 196 -10.67 12.56 -1.46
N MET A 197 -10.67 13.43 -0.46
CA MET A 197 -10.29 13.10 0.92
C MET A 197 -11.37 13.58 1.92
N PRO A 198 -12.64 13.09 1.84
CA PRO A 198 -13.78 13.79 2.44
C PRO A 198 -14.46 13.08 3.63
N ASP A 199 -14.43 11.75 3.73
CA ASP A 199 -15.35 10.96 4.56
C ASP A 199 -14.63 10.11 5.62
N VAL A 200 -14.89 10.36 6.90
CA VAL A 200 -14.38 9.78 8.15
C VAL A 200 -15.30 10.33 9.26
N ARG A 201 -16.09 9.44 9.84
CA ARG A 201 -16.82 9.72 11.06
C ARG A 201 -16.04 9.21 12.27
N PHE A 202 -15.53 10.21 13.01
CA PHE A 202 -14.94 10.21 14.37
C PHE A 202 -13.43 9.94 14.54
N GLY A 203 -12.85 10.67 15.52
CA GLY A 203 -11.58 10.35 16.21
C GLY A 203 -10.38 11.25 15.89
N GLY A 204 -10.41 11.98 14.77
CA GLY A 204 -9.37 12.95 14.41
C GLY A 204 -9.76 13.76 13.18
N THR A 205 -9.10 14.90 12.97
CA THR A 205 -9.23 15.68 11.73
C THR A 205 -8.60 14.93 10.57
N TYR A 206 -9.30 14.89 9.43
CA TYR A 206 -8.69 14.55 8.15
C TYR A 206 -7.57 15.52 7.90
N SER A 207 -6.43 15.00 7.48
CA SER A 207 -5.34 15.91 7.20
C SER A 207 -4.41 15.36 6.16
N LEU A 208 -4.02 16.24 5.25
CA LEU A 208 -2.80 16.10 4.49
C LEU A 208 -1.71 16.75 5.33
N LYS A 209 -0.83 15.95 5.91
CA LYS A 209 0.26 16.46 6.76
C LYS A 209 1.61 16.07 6.20
N ALA A 210 2.41 17.08 5.92
CA ALA A 210 3.82 16.94 5.64
C ALA A 210 4.65 17.63 6.73
N GLY A 211 5.68 16.96 7.24
CA GLY A 211 6.64 17.60 8.14
C GLY A 211 7.46 18.70 7.45
N LYS A 212 7.60 18.64 6.13
CA LYS A 212 8.29 19.65 5.31
C LYS A 212 7.34 20.25 4.26
N ASP A 213 7.27 19.70 3.06
CA ASP A 213 6.48 20.26 1.96
C ASP A 213 5.29 19.37 1.59
N LEU A 214 4.16 19.99 1.26
CA LEU A 214 3.00 19.30 0.67
C LEU A 214 2.75 19.86 -0.74
N VAL A 215 2.79 18.95 -1.71
CA VAL A 215 2.51 19.23 -3.13
C VAL A 215 1.35 18.37 -3.58
N VAL A 216 0.33 19.03 -4.10
CA VAL A 216 -0.86 18.40 -4.68
C VAL A 216 -1.02 18.87 -6.12
N GLY A 217 -0.97 17.93 -7.07
CA GLY A 217 -1.23 18.17 -8.48
C GLY A 217 -2.46 17.37 -8.93
N ILE A 218 -3.48 18.07 -9.41
CA ILE A 218 -4.79 17.48 -9.76
C ILE A 218 -5.27 18.05 -11.09
N ALA A 219 -5.72 17.18 -11.99
CA ALA A 219 -6.34 17.61 -13.25
C ALA A 219 -7.83 17.94 -13.11
N GLY A 220 -8.55 17.24 -12.23
CA GLY A 220 -9.95 17.48 -11.86
C GLY A 220 -10.12 18.35 -10.62
N ASP A 221 -11.11 18.00 -9.78
CA ASP A 221 -11.50 18.77 -8.60
C ASP A 221 -10.70 18.37 -7.34
N LEU A 222 -10.51 19.33 -6.43
CA LEU A 222 -9.95 19.10 -5.09
C LEU A 222 -11.01 19.28 -4.01
N ALA A 223 -11.29 18.20 -3.26
CA ALA A 223 -12.09 18.24 -2.05
C ALA A 223 -11.27 17.80 -0.82
N VAL A 224 -11.01 18.73 0.11
CA VAL A 224 -10.38 18.43 1.40
C VAL A 224 -11.25 18.95 2.54
N GLU A 225 -11.94 18.04 3.22
CA GLU A 225 -12.86 18.41 4.31
C GLU A 225 -12.16 18.69 5.65
N GLY A 226 -10.86 18.37 5.79
CA GLY A 226 -10.05 18.64 6.99
C GLY A 226 -8.93 19.68 6.81
N THR A 227 -7.79 19.49 7.47
CA THR A 227 -6.66 20.43 7.43
C THR A 227 -5.56 19.99 6.47
N ALA A 228 -5.15 20.85 5.55
CA ALA A 228 -3.90 20.65 4.82
C ALA A 228 -2.79 21.46 5.50
N GLU A 229 -1.75 20.77 5.96
CA GLU A 229 -0.64 21.35 6.71
C GLU A 229 0.70 20.91 6.14
N ALA A 230 1.58 21.89 5.93
CA ALA A 230 2.99 21.64 5.66
C ALA A 230 3.84 22.38 6.69
N GLY A 231 4.88 21.72 7.21
CA GLY A 231 5.85 22.37 8.10
C GLY A 231 6.61 23.52 7.41
N ARG A 232 6.64 23.54 6.08
CA ARG A 232 7.35 24.53 5.28
C ARG A 232 6.46 25.08 4.16
N ASP A 233 6.45 24.46 2.98
CA ASP A 233 5.78 25.02 1.80
C ASP A 233 4.55 24.19 1.39
N LEU A 234 3.47 24.88 1.02
CA LEU A 234 2.23 24.31 0.48
C LEU A 234 2.06 24.73 -0.98
N THR A 235 1.89 23.77 -1.88
CA THR A 235 1.59 24.04 -3.30
C THR A 235 0.43 23.18 -3.79
N PHE A 236 -0.60 23.85 -4.30
CA PHE A 236 -1.72 23.23 -5.00
C PHE A 236 -1.70 23.68 -6.47
N ASN A 237 -1.69 22.73 -7.41
CA ASN A 237 -1.88 22.99 -8.83
C ASN A 237 -3.12 22.21 -9.27
N ILE A 238 -4.23 22.90 -9.56
CA ILE A 238 -5.55 22.27 -9.71
C ILE A 238 -6.22 22.74 -11.00
N GLY A 239 -6.69 21.79 -11.81
CA GLY A 239 -7.38 22.06 -13.08
C GLY A 239 -8.87 22.38 -12.94
N GLY A 240 -9.52 21.93 -11.87
CA GLY A 240 -10.94 22.11 -11.57
C GLY A 240 -11.23 22.99 -10.33
N ASP A 241 -12.36 22.72 -9.68
CA ASP A 241 -12.84 23.47 -8.50
C ASP A 241 -12.10 23.05 -7.22
N VAL A 242 -12.13 23.93 -6.22
CA VAL A 242 -11.37 23.80 -4.97
C VAL A 242 -12.25 24.06 -3.75
N ASP A 243 -12.47 23.06 -2.90
CA ASP A 243 -13.10 23.20 -1.58
C ASP A 243 -12.10 22.85 -0.45
N LEU A 244 -11.72 23.87 0.33
CA LEU A 244 -10.73 23.77 1.41
C LEU A 244 -11.28 24.38 2.70
N ARG A 245 -11.34 23.57 3.76
CA ARG A 245 -11.87 24.02 5.07
C ARG A 245 -10.80 24.47 6.08
N GLY A 246 -9.53 24.15 5.87
CA GLY A 246 -8.43 24.63 6.72
C GLY A 246 -7.04 24.44 6.13
N ILE A 247 -6.26 25.53 5.99
CA ILE A 247 -4.93 25.52 5.36
C ILE A 247 -3.89 26.17 6.27
N LYS A 248 -2.75 25.50 6.46
CA LYS A 248 -1.62 26.01 7.25
C LYS A 248 -0.27 25.72 6.59
N ALA A 249 0.40 26.79 6.16
CA ALA A 249 1.79 26.73 5.72
C ALA A 249 2.71 27.25 6.82
N GLY A 250 3.82 26.57 7.09
CA GLY A 250 4.87 27.09 7.97
C GLY A 250 5.62 28.29 7.38
N ARG A 251 5.67 28.38 6.04
CA ARG A 251 6.36 29.46 5.33
C ARG A 251 5.53 30.05 4.19
N LYS A 252 5.24 29.29 3.13
CA LYS A 252 4.57 29.78 1.93
C LYS A 252 3.42 28.86 1.51
N GLY A 253 2.28 29.45 1.18
CA GLY A 253 1.19 28.77 0.48
C GLY A 253 1.01 29.35 -0.92
N MET A 254 0.83 28.49 -1.92
CA MET A 254 0.44 28.87 -3.27
C MET A 254 -0.70 28.00 -3.78
N LEU A 255 -1.62 28.65 -4.48
CA LEU A 255 -2.68 28.03 -5.27
C LEU A 255 -2.50 28.52 -6.71
N ASN A 256 -2.21 27.60 -7.62
CA ASN A 256 -1.96 27.87 -9.04
C ASN A 256 -3.05 27.27 -9.91
#